data_AF-A0A2D9L8G0-F1
#
_entry.id   AF-A0A2D9L8G0-F1
#
_cell.length_a   1.000
_cell.length_b   1.000
_cell.length_c   1.000
_cell.angle_alpha   90.00
_cell.angle_beta   90.00
_cell.angle_gamma   90.00
#
_symmetry.space_group_name_H-M   'P 1'
#
loop_
_entity.id
_entity.type
_entity.pdbx_description
1 polymer ?
#
loop_
_entity_poly.entity_id
_entity_poly.type
_entity_poly.pdbx_seq_one_letter_code
_entity_poly.pdbx_strand_id
1 'polypeptide(L)'
;MLNVVINIVYLMLSLALLFAFIRLTRGPSLPDRVVALELIASIVVGYVGVHAIDTGVASFLDVAIVIALTAFLAAIGFARFVERGGVKND
;
A
#
# COMPACT_ATOMS: atom_id res chain seq x y z
N MET A 1 12.56 23.98 8.27
CA MET A 1 12.84 23.28 7.00
C MET A 1 12.26 21.87 6.99
N LEU A 2 12.48 21.06 8.04
CA LEU A 2 11.92 19.71 8.14
C LEU A 2 10.39 19.65 8.01
N ASN A 3 9.64 20.52 8.69
CA ASN A 3 8.17 20.55 8.61
C ASN A 3 7.64 20.80 7.18
N VAL A 4 8.35 21.62 6.38
CA VAL A 4 7.97 21.86 4.98
C VAL A 4 8.17 20.59 4.15
N VAL A 5 9.28 19.89 4.37
CA VAL A 5 9.54 18.60 3.70
C VAL A 5 8.49 17.57 4.08
N ILE A 6 8.16 17.43 5.37
CA ILE A 6 7.11 16.51 5.85
C ILE A 6 5.77 16.80 5.17
N ASN A 7 5.34 18.06 5.11
CA ASN A 7 4.10 18.44 4.45
C ASN A 7 4.09 18.12 2.95
N ILE A 8 5.22 18.36 2.25
CA ILE A 8 5.37 17.99 0.83
C ILE A 8 5.27 16.47 0.67
N VAL A 9 5.90 15.69 1.53
CA VAL A 9 5.86 14.23 1.48
C VAL A 9 4.43 13.72 1.72
N TYR A 10 3.71 14.25 2.71
CA TYR A 10 2.29 13.90 2.92
C TYR A 10 1.43 14.21 1.69
N LEU A 11 1.66 15.36 1.03
CA LEU A 11 0.95 15.73 -0.18
C LEU A 11 1.24 14.72 -1.32
N MET A 12 2.52 14.38 -1.53
CA MET A 12 2.92 13.41 -2.55
C MET A 12 2.35 12.01 -2.28
N LEU A 13 2.38 11.55 -1.03
CA LEU A 13 1.80 10.25 -0.64
C LEU A 13 0.29 10.23 -0.80
N SER A 14 -0.40 11.34 -0.49
CA SER A 14 -1.85 11.46 -0.68
C SER A 14 -2.23 11.42 -2.17
N LEU A 15 -1.45 12.06 -3.04
CA LEU A 15 -1.64 11.98 -4.50
C LEU A 15 -1.34 10.57 -5.02
N ALA A 16 -0.27 9.93 -4.54
CA ALA A 16 0.04 8.55 -4.89
C ALA A 16 -1.09 7.59 -4.46
N LEU A 17 -1.64 7.79 -3.26
CA LEU A 17 -2.77 7.00 -2.75
C LEU A 17 -4.01 7.17 -3.62
N LEU A 18 -4.31 8.40 -4.06
CA LEU A 18 -5.40 8.69 -4.96
C LEU A 18 -5.23 7.95 -6.30
N PHE A 19 -4.03 7.99 -6.90
CA PHE A 19 -3.75 7.29 -8.16
C PHE A 19 -3.80 5.77 -8.00
N ALA A 20 -3.28 5.23 -6.90
CA ALA A 20 -3.35 3.80 -6.60
C ALA A 20 -4.81 3.35 -6.41
N PHE A 21 -5.65 4.15 -5.76
CA PHE A 21 -7.07 3.87 -5.61
C PHE A 21 -7.83 3.92 -6.96
N ILE A 22 -7.49 4.89 -7.83
CA ILE A 22 -8.02 4.92 -9.20
C ILE A 22 -7.63 3.65 -9.96
N ARG A 23 -6.39 3.18 -9.83
CA ARG A 23 -5.93 1.94 -10.45
C ARG A 23 -6.64 0.70 -9.89
N LEU A 24 -6.87 0.65 -8.58
CA LEU A 24 -7.61 -0.42 -7.92
C LEU A 24 -9.03 -0.55 -8.48
N THR A 25 -9.72 0.57 -8.68
CA THR A 25 -11.11 0.59 -9.16
C THR A 25 -11.23 0.37 -10.67
N ARG A 26 -10.31 0.93 -11.47
CA ARG A 26 -10.32 0.85 -12.94
C ARG A 26 -9.43 -0.24 -13.52
N GLY A 27 -8.85 -1.11 -12.69
CA GLY A 27 -8.00 -2.21 -13.14
C GLY A 27 -8.77 -3.19 -14.04
N PRO A 28 -8.27 -3.51 -15.26
CA PRO A 28 -8.94 -4.38 -16.22
C PRO A 28 -8.89 -5.86 -15.80
N SER A 29 -7.82 -6.29 -15.13
CA SER A 29 -7.62 -7.67 -14.68
C SER A 29 -7.66 -7.78 -13.15
N LEU A 30 -7.99 -8.96 -12.62
CA LEU A 30 -7.89 -9.23 -11.18
C LEU A 30 -6.45 -9.05 -10.66
N PRO A 31 -5.40 -9.59 -11.32
CA PRO A 31 -4.01 -9.35 -10.91
C PRO A 31 -3.65 -7.87 -10.83
N ASP A 32 -4.10 -7.05 -11.77
CA ASP A 32 -3.83 -5.59 -11.77
C ASP A 32 -4.35 -4.91 -10.51
N ARG A 33 -5.55 -5.32 -10.05
CA ARG A 33 -6.18 -4.77 -8.85
C ARG A 33 -5.42 -5.20 -7.60
N VAL A 34 -4.90 -6.41 -7.57
CA VAL A 34 -4.12 -6.92 -6.42
C VAL A 34 -2.78 -6.22 -6.30
N VAL A 35 -2.09 -5.99 -7.43
CA VAL A 35 -0.87 -5.18 -7.43
C VAL A 35 -1.17 -3.74 -6.98
N ALA A 36 -2.31 -3.17 -7.37
CA ALA A 36 -2.73 -1.87 -6.87
C ALA A 36 -3.00 -1.86 -5.36
N LEU A 37 -3.55 -2.95 -4.81
CA LEU A 37 -3.78 -3.10 -3.38
C LEU A 37 -2.47 -3.20 -2.59
N GLU A 38 -1.48 -3.93 -3.11
CA GLU A 38 -0.13 -4.00 -2.53
C GLU A 38 0.57 -2.63 -2.57
N LEU A 39 0.39 -1.88 -3.66
CA LEU A 39 0.90 -0.52 -3.78
C LEU A 39 0.26 0.42 -2.74
N ILE A 40 -1.06 0.31 -2.53
CA ILE A 40 -1.76 1.07 -1.47
C ILE A 40 -1.16 0.77 -0.11
N ALA A 41 -0.95 -0.50 0.23
CA ALA A 41 -0.33 -0.87 1.50
C ALA A 41 1.07 -0.28 1.65
N SER A 42 1.91 -0.35 0.62
CA SER A 42 3.25 0.27 0.63
C SER A 42 3.20 1.80 0.83
N ILE A 43 2.23 2.48 0.22
CA ILE A 43 2.02 3.92 0.42
C ILE A 43 1.62 4.22 1.87
N VAL A 44 0.73 3.40 2.44
CA VAL A 44 0.31 3.52 3.86
C VAL A 44 1.50 3.31 4.79
N VAL A 45 2.36 2.33 4.53
CA VAL A 45 3.61 2.12 5.28
C VAL A 45 4.49 3.37 5.23
N GLY A 46 4.65 3.97 4.06
CA GLY A 46 5.35 5.26 3.90
C GLY A 46 4.70 6.38 4.69
N TYR A 47 3.37 6.47 4.70
CA TYR A 47 2.60 7.47 5.44
C TYR A 47 2.83 7.35 6.94
N VAL A 48 2.77 6.12 7.48
CA VAL A 48 3.03 5.84 8.90
C VAL A 48 4.49 6.13 9.26
N GLY A 49 5.44 5.81 8.37
CA GLY A 49 6.86 6.14 8.57
C GLY A 49 7.13 7.64 8.67
N VAL A 50 6.50 8.44 7.79
CA VAL A 50 6.58 9.91 7.87
C VAL A 50 5.90 10.43 9.14
N HIS A 51 4.78 9.83 9.52
CA HIS A 51 4.07 10.17 10.75
C HIS A 51 4.89 9.87 12.01
N ALA A 52 5.69 8.80 12.01
CA ALA A 52 6.64 8.51 13.08
C ALA A 52 7.69 9.62 13.24
N ILE A 53 8.17 10.18 12.12
CA ILE A 53 9.12 11.30 12.12
C ILE A 53 8.45 12.58 12.63
N ASP A 54 7.22 12.85 12.17
CA ASP A 54 6.45 14.06 12.52
C ASP A 54 6.07 14.10 14.01
N THR A 55 5.67 12.96 14.58
CA THR A 55 5.29 12.83 16.00
C THR A 55 6.47 12.55 16.93
N GLY A 56 7.61 12.10 16.39
CA GLY A 56 8.76 11.64 17.17
C GLY A 56 8.54 10.29 17.86
N VAL A 57 7.46 9.58 17.55
CA VAL A 57 7.08 8.32 18.21
C VAL A 57 7.48 7.13 17.34
N ALA A 58 8.57 6.46 17.73
CA ALA A 58 9.13 5.35 16.94
C ALA A 58 8.22 4.10 16.90
N SER A 59 7.30 3.92 17.86
CA SER A 59 6.39 2.76 17.88
C SER A 59 5.42 2.70 16.70
N PHE A 60 5.25 3.81 15.96
CA PHE A 60 4.54 3.77 14.69
C PHE A 60 5.25 2.92 13.63
N LEU A 61 6.57 2.75 13.72
CA LEU A 61 7.31 1.86 12.83
C LEU A 61 6.94 0.39 13.04
N ASP A 62 6.60 -0.02 14.26
CA ASP A 62 6.13 -1.38 14.53
C ASP A 62 4.82 -1.65 13.80
N VAL A 63 3.91 -0.66 13.81
CA VAL A 63 2.65 -0.70 13.04
C VAL A 63 2.93 -0.79 11.55
N ALA A 64 3.88 0.01 11.04
CA ALA A 64 4.27 0.01 9.64
C ALA A 64 4.83 -1.36 9.19
N ILE A 65 5.66 -2.01 10.03
CA ILE A 65 6.19 -3.35 9.79
C ILE A 65 5.07 -4.38 9.73
N VAL A 66 4.12 -4.35 10.67
CA VAL A 66 2.98 -5.28 10.68
C VAL A 66 2.12 -5.11 9.43
N ILE A 67 1.86 -3.87 9.00
CA ILE A 67 1.11 -3.59 7.77
C ILE A 67 1.87 -4.15 6.56
N ALA A 68 3.17 -3.89 6.45
CA ALA A 68 3.99 -4.34 5.32
C ALA A 68 3.99 -5.88 5.19
N LEU A 69 4.20 -6.59 6.31
CA LEU A 69 4.22 -8.06 6.32
C LEU A 69 2.85 -8.65 6.00
N THR A 70 1.77 -8.05 6.52
CA THR A 70 0.41 -8.53 6.30
C THR A 70 -0.03 -8.34 4.85
N ALA A 71 0.28 -7.18 4.26
CA ALA A 71 -0.03 -6.91 2.86
C ALA A 71 0.72 -7.85 1.92
N PHE A 72 2.03 -8.01 2.13
CA PHE A 72 2.85 -8.93 1.36
C PHE A 72 2.34 -10.38 1.43
N LEU A 73 1.93 -10.84 2.63
CA LEU A 73 1.34 -12.17 2.79
C LEU A 73 0.03 -12.31 2.00
N ALA A 74 -0.82 -11.28 2.01
CA ALA A 74 -2.05 -11.26 1.23
C ALA A 74 -1.77 -11.32 -0.28
N ALA A 75 -0.75 -10.60 -0.76
CA ALA A 75 -0.31 -10.64 -2.15
C ALA A 75 0.17 -12.04 -2.58
N ILE A 76 0.98 -12.72 -1.74
CA ILE A 76 1.39 -14.11 -1.98
C ILE A 76 0.17 -15.05 -2.02
N GLY A 77 -0.75 -14.90 -1.07
CA GLY A 77 -1.99 -15.69 -1.02
C GLY A 77 -2.78 -15.55 -2.32
N PHE A 78 -2.89 -14.33 -2.83
CA PHE A 78 -3.57 -14.06 -4.09
C PHE A 78 -2.83 -14.61 -5.31
N ALA A 79 -1.49 -14.49 -5.35
CA ALA A 79 -0.68 -15.05 -6.43
C ALA A 79 -0.88 -16.57 -6.55
N ARG A 80 -0.87 -17.29 -5.42
CA ARG A 80 -1.16 -18.72 -5.37
C ARG A 80 -2.60 -19.07 -5.78
N PHE A 81 -3.57 -18.22 -5.44
CA PHE A 81 -4.96 -18.41 -5.85
C PHE A 81 -5.10 -18.30 -7.37
N VAL A 82 -4.45 -17.31 -7.99
CA VAL A 82 -4.45 -17.12 -9.45
C VAL A 82 -3.75 -18.29 -10.16
N GLU A 83 -2.58 -18.71 -9.67
CA GLU A 83 -1.80 -19.82 -10.23
C GLU A 83 -2.58 -21.14 -10.27
N ARG A 84 -3.44 -21.40 -9.27
CA ARG A 84 -4.24 -22.63 -9.17
C ARG A 84 -5.52 -22.63 -10.03
N GLY A 85 -5.68 -21.66 -10.93
CA GLY A 85 -6.81 -21.61 -11.86
C GLY A 85 -8.03 -20.89 -11.32
N GLY A 86 -7.83 -19.67 -10.78
CA GLY A 86 -8.92 -18.79 -10.34
C GLY A 86 -10.07 -18.72 -11.36
N VAL A 87 -11.29 -19.02 -10.88
CA VAL A 87 -12.57 -19.13 -11.61
C VAL A 87 -12.41 -19.64 -13.05
N LYS A 88 -12.35 -20.97 -13.22
CA LYS A 88 -12.77 -21.60 -14.49
C LYS A 88 -14.21 -21.19 -14.77
N ASN A 89 -14.41 -20.26 -15.69
CA ASN A 89 -15.67 -20.13 -16.40
C ASN A 89 -15.69 -21.26 -17.42
N ASP A 90 -16.18 -22.42 -16.99
CA ASP A 90 -16.75 -23.42 -17.91
C ASP A 90 -18.10 -22.89 -18.43
#